data_AF-A0A0A9Y2L9-F1
#
_entry.id   AF-A0A0A9Y2L9-F1
#
_cell.length_a   1.000
_cell.length_b   1.000
_cell.length_c   1.000
_cell.angle_alpha   90.00
_cell.angle_beta   90.00
_cell.angle_gamma   90.00
#
_symmetry.space_group_name_H-M   'P 1'
#
loop_
_entity.id
_entity.type
_entity.pdbx_description
1 polymer ?
#
loop_
_entity_poly.entity_id
_entity_poly.type
_entity_poly.pdbx_seq_one_letter_code
_entity_poly.pdbx_strand_id
1 'polypeptide(L)'
;RCQLAVTDGRDMSCCSKCADPLIAEDSLTCSACSGTFHFACAGMSEVNFRKMRQASTAAWKCMTCRPRPVQHGDLGQSATQPVPPSSVNDSAPTKDDSLFNLILKMKNDLVGSNSELKSMISNIDSKLDTCLANYDTTMLFKLVNGRFDCPALLF
;
A
#
# COMPACT_ATOMS: atom_id res chain seq x y z
N ARG A 1 -20.23 -9.92 -1.49
CA ARG A 1 -19.66 -11.23 -1.89
C ARG A 1 -19.71 -11.28 -3.40
N CYS A 2 -18.59 -11.56 -4.09
CA CYS A 2 -18.55 -11.72 -5.55
C CYS A 2 -19.70 -12.62 -6.04
N GLN A 3 -20.82 -12.02 -6.38
CA GLN A 3 -21.83 -12.61 -7.23
C GLN A 3 -21.34 -12.30 -8.64
N LEU A 4 -21.39 -13.29 -9.52
CA LEU A 4 -21.12 -13.19 -10.95
C LEU A 4 -22.06 -12.14 -11.57
N ALA A 5 -21.76 -10.86 -11.36
CA ALA A 5 -22.44 -9.76 -12.01
C ALA A 5 -21.80 -9.63 -13.39
N VAL A 6 -22.43 -10.31 -14.35
CA VAL A 6 -22.15 -10.15 -15.77
C VAL A 6 -22.55 -8.72 -16.13
N THR A 7 -21.60 -7.79 -16.06
CA THR A 7 -21.77 -6.43 -16.59
C THR A 7 -20.55 -6.10 -17.44
N ASP A 8 -20.77 -5.93 -18.74
CA ASP A 8 -19.85 -5.31 -19.71
C ASP A 8 -18.58 -6.06 -20.15
N GLY A 9 -18.69 -7.37 -20.44
CA GLY A 9 -17.77 -8.04 -21.37
C GLY A 9 -16.28 -8.05 -20.96
N ARG A 10 -15.97 -7.79 -19.69
CA ARG A 10 -14.64 -7.94 -19.10
C ARG A 10 -14.72 -8.99 -18.01
N ASP A 11 -13.91 -10.04 -18.13
CA ASP A 11 -13.81 -11.11 -17.13
C ASP A 11 -13.33 -10.55 -15.78
N MET A 12 -14.28 -10.33 -14.86
CA MET A 12 -13.95 -10.04 -13.46
C MET A 12 -13.59 -11.34 -12.74
N SER A 13 -12.31 -11.54 -12.45
CA SER A 13 -11.84 -12.59 -11.54
C SER A 13 -12.02 -12.15 -10.09
N CYS A 14 -12.19 -13.11 -9.17
CA CYS A 14 -12.33 -12.84 -7.73
C CYS A 14 -11.18 -13.44 -6.94
N CYS A 15 -10.83 -12.78 -5.84
CA CYS A 15 -9.75 -13.21 -4.97
C CYS A 15 -10.13 -14.48 -4.21
N SER A 16 -9.33 -15.54 -4.30
CA SER A 16 -9.60 -16.80 -3.60
C SER A 16 -9.45 -16.71 -2.07
N LYS A 17 -8.96 -15.58 -1.52
CA LYS A 17 -8.84 -15.36 -0.07
C LYS A 17 -9.98 -14.52 0.52
N CYS A 18 -10.32 -13.37 -0.09
CA CYS A 18 -11.35 -12.47 0.43
C CYS A 18 -12.67 -12.49 -0.35
N ALA A 19 -12.72 -13.17 -1.50
CA ALA A 19 -13.88 -13.20 -2.41
C ALA A 19 -14.34 -11.82 -2.89
N ASP A 20 -13.44 -10.83 -2.86
CA ASP A 20 -13.62 -9.52 -3.47
C ASP A 20 -13.12 -9.52 -4.91
N PRO A 21 -13.65 -8.61 -5.76
CA PRO A 21 -13.21 -8.44 -7.13
C PRO A 21 -11.70 -8.18 -7.24
N LEU A 22 -11.08 -8.77 -8.27
CA LEU A 22 -9.70 -8.50 -8.66
C LEU A 22 -9.66 -7.53 -9.83
N ILE A 23 -8.65 -6.66 -9.80
CA ILE A 23 -8.19 -5.88 -10.93
C ILE A 23 -7.05 -6.69 -11.55
N ALA A 24 -7.08 -6.93 -12.87
CA ALA A 24 -6.15 -7.83 -13.54
C ALA A 24 -4.68 -7.43 -13.28
N GLU A 25 -4.42 -6.13 -13.22
CA GLU A 25 -3.11 -5.52 -13.02
C GLU A 25 -2.49 -5.80 -11.64
N ASP A 26 -3.32 -6.07 -10.62
CA ASP A 26 -2.94 -6.27 -9.22
C ASP A 26 -3.20 -7.71 -8.73
N SER A 27 -3.41 -8.61 -9.68
CA SER A 27 -3.69 -10.02 -9.41
C SER A 27 -2.43 -10.89 -9.50
N LEU A 28 -2.37 -11.91 -8.63
CA LEU A 28 -1.35 -12.95 -8.62
C LEU A 28 -2.01 -14.31 -8.81
N THR A 29 -1.54 -15.06 -9.81
CA THR A 29 -2.01 -16.41 -10.09
C THR A 29 -1.00 -17.42 -9.54
N CYS A 30 -1.47 -18.31 -8.66
CA CYS A 30 -0.64 -19.39 -8.13
C CYS A 30 -0.38 -20.45 -9.21
N SER A 31 0.88 -20.75 -9.49
CA SER A 31 1.28 -21.80 -10.45
C SER A 31 0.86 -23.22 -10.05
N ALA A 32 0.52 -23.47 -8.79
CA ALA A 32 0.21 -24.80 -8.28
C ALA A 32 -1.30 -25.08 -8.17
N CYS A 33 -2.10 -24.11 -7.72
CA CYS A 33 -3.55 -24.26 -7.58
C CYS A 33 -4.37 -23.43 -8.57
N SER A 34 -3.70 -22.66 -9.43
CA SER A 34 -4.30 -21.71 -10.38
C SER A 34 -5.23 -20.65 -9.75
N GLY A 35 -5.27 -20.56 -8.42
CA GLY A 35 -6.05 -19.54 -7.72
C GLY A 35 -5.46 -18.14 -7.93
N THR A 36 -6.37 -17.16 -8.08
CA THR A 36 -6.05 -15.75 -8.25
C THR A 36 -6.25 -14.99 -6.95
N PHE A 37 -5.28 -14.15 -6.59
CA PHE A 37 -5.26 -13.43 -5.31
C PHE A 37 -4.84 -11.99 -5.51
N HIS A 38 -5.31 -11.05 -4.66
CA HIS A 38 -4.64 -9.76 -4.55
C HIS A 38 -3.22 -9.98 -4.04
N PHE A 39 -2.25 -9.18 -4.49
CA PHE A 39 -0.88 -9.27 -3.97
C PHE A 39 -0.84 -9.13 -2.43
N ALA A 40 -1.66 -8.24 -1.87
CA ALA A 40 -1.80 -8.06 -0.42
C ALA A 40 -2.42 -9.29 0.27
N CYS A 41 -3.45 -9.89 -0.33
CA CYS A 41 -4.08 -11.12 0.15
C CYS A 41 -3.08 -12.29 0.18
N ALA A 42 -2.19 -12.33 -0.80
CA ALA A 42 -1.09 -13.28 -0.91
C ALA A 42 0.09 -13.02 0.06
N GLY A 43 0.06 -11.94 0.86
CA GLY A 43 1.14 -11.57 1.78
C GLY A 43 2.37 -10.98 1.08
N MET A 44 2.21 -10.47 -0.14
CA MET A 44 3.26 -9.82 -0.89
C MET A 44 3.22 -8.31 -0.69
N SER A 45 4.37 -7.67 -0.54
CA SER A 45 4.46 -6.20 -0.56
C SER A 45 4.39 -5.68 -2.00
N GLU A 46 3.88 -4.46 -2.17
CA GLU A 46 3.77 -3.84 -3.50
C GLU A 46 5.12 -3.75 -4.22
N VAL A 47 6.19 -3.40 -3.49
CA VAL A 47 7.56 -3.33 -4.04
C VAL A 47 8.00 -4.68 -4.60
N ASN A 48 7.73 -5.77 -3.87
CA ASN A 48 8.08 -7.12 -4.31
C ASN A 48 7.20 -7.58 -5.47
N PHE A 49 5.91 -7.22 -5.46
CA PHE A 49 4.99 -7.49 -6.56
C PHE A 49 5.44 -6.82 -7.86
N ARG A 50 5.79 -5.52 -7.81
CA ARG A 50 6.29 -4.77 -8.96
C ARG A 50 7.59 -5.38 -9.53
N LYS A 51 8.52 -5.77 -8.66
CA LYS A 51 9.77 -6.46 -9.07
C LYS A 51 9.49 -7.82 -9.70
N MET A 52 8.58 -8.60 -9.12
CA MET A 52 8.22 -9.93 -9.63
C MET A 52 7.50 -9.86 -10.99
N ARG A 53 6.64 -8.85 -11.19
CA ARG A 53 5.97 -8.63 -12.48
C ARG A 53 6.97 -8.41 -13.62
N GLN A 54 8.10 -7.78 -13.34
CA GLN A 54 9.19 -7.59 -14.31
C GLN A 54 10.00 -8.87 -14.57
N ALA A 55 10.06 -9.79 -13.61
CA ALA A 55 10.86 -11.01 -13.66
C ALA A 55 10.07 -12.29 -14.06
N SER A 56 8.83 -12.12 -14.52
CA SER A 56 7.80 -13.16 -14.74
C SER A 56 7.17 -13.71 -13.45
N THR A 57 5.84 -13.68 -13.41
CA THR A 57 5.01 -14.18 -12.31
C THR A 57 4.78 -15.70 -12.37
N ALA A 58 5.27 -16.37 -13.43
CA ALA A 58 4.90 -17.74 -13.78
C ALA A 58 5.29 -18.79 -12.73
N ALA A 59 6.27 -18.53 -11.87
CA ALA A 59 6.73 -19.45 -10.84
C ALA A 59 6.15 -19.20 -9.44
N TRP A 60 5.33 -18.16 -9.26
CA TRP A 60 4.83 -17.80 -7.94
C TRP A 60 3.87 -18.87 -7.38
N LYS A 61 3.96 -19.14 -6.07
CA LYS A 61 3.09 -20.07 -5.34
C LYS A 61 2.50 -19.38 -4.11
N CYS A 62 1.20 -19.57 -3.89
CA CYS A 62 0.51 -19.02 -2.73
C CYS A 62 1.02 -19.63 -1.41
N MET A 63 0.71 -18.99 -0.28
CA MET A 63 1.16 -19.47 1.04
C MET A 63 0.72 -20.89 1.37
N THR A 64 -0.40 -21.35 0.81
CA THR A 64 -0.90 -22.72 0.99
C THR A 64 -0.11 -23.74 0.17
N CYS A 65 0.32 -23.37 -1.05
CA CYS A 65 1.05 -24.25 -1.95
C CYS A 65 2.57 -24.14 -1.81
N ARG A 66 3.06 -23.12 -1.10
CA ARG A 66 4.49 -22.95 -0.83
C ARG A 66 4.92 -24.01 0.18
N PRO A 67 5.94 -24.84 -0.13
CA PRO A 67 6.45 -25.80 0.84
C PRO A 67 6.97 -25.04 2.06
N ARG A 68 6.54 -25.46 3.25
CA ARG A 68 7.13 -24.98 4.50
C ARG A 68 8.60 -25.42 4.49
N PRO A 69 9.56 -24.53 4.80
CA PRO A 69 10.92 -24.97 5.08
C PRO A 69 10.81 -25.95 6.23
N VAL A 70 11.16 -27.21 5.97
CA VAL A 70 11.31 -28.19 7.04
C VAL A 70 12.47 -27.67 7.88
N GLN A 71 12.16 -27.05 9.01
CA GLN A 71 13.16 -26.84 10.04
C GLN A 71 13.59 -28.25 10.44
N HIS A 72 14.81 -28.63 10.06
CA HIS A 72 15.39 -29.89 10.47
C HIS A 72 15.47 -29.90 12.01
N GLY A 73 14.48 -30.55 12.60
CA GLY A 73 14.31 -30.78 14.02
C GLY A 73 13.60 -32.12 14.19
N ASP A 74 14.39 -33.19 14.02
CA ASP A 74 14.36 -34.48 14.72
C ASP A 74 13.04 -35.28 14.78
N LEU A 75 13.01 -36.44 14.08
CA LEU A 75 12.98 -37.80 14.68
C LEU A 75 12.78 -38.88 13.60
N GLY A 76 13.82 -39.69 13.38
CA GLY A 76 13.79 -40.87 12.51
C GLY A 76 15.19 -41.43 12.22
N GLN A 77 15.68 -42.28 13.13
CA GLN A 77 17.03 -42.86 13.25
C GLN A 77 17.54 -43.65 12.03
N SER A 78 18.85 -43.54 11.71
CA SER A 78 19.80 -44.67 11.83
C SER A 78 21.27 -44.30 11.48
N ALA A 79 22.18 -44.76 12.34
CA ALA A 79 23.61 -45.09 12.13
C ALA A 79 24.73 -44.00 12.04
N THR A 80 25.43 -43.85 13.18
CA THR A 80 26.89 -43.91 13.42
C THR A 80 27.86 -42.87 12.83
N GLN A 81 28.42 -41.98 13.67
CA GLN A 81 29.86 -41.91 14.08
C GLN A 81 30.19 -40.56 14.79
N PRO A 82 31.14 -40.52 15.75
CA PRO A 82 31.49 -39.34 16.56
C PRO A 82 32.71 -38.56 16.04
N VAL A 83 32.68 -37.21 16.07
CA VAL A 83 33.88 -36.35 15.87
C VAL A 83 33.90 -35.20 16.90
N PRO A 84 35.06 -34.82 17.50
CA PRO A 84 35.18 -33.86 18.62
C PRO A 84 35.17 -32.37 18.20
N PRO A 85 35.17 -31.42 19.17
CA PRO A 85 34.58 -30.10 19.03
C PRO A 85 35.51 -29.08 18.40
N SER A 86 34.96 -28.26 17.50
CA SER A 86 35.61 -27.03 17.03
C SER A 86 34.75 -25.84 17.42
N SER A 87 35.25 -25.10 18.40
CA SER A 87 34.82 -23.75 18.77
C SER A 87 34.81 -22.84 17.54
N VAL A 88 33.64 -22.33 17.17
CA VAL A 88 33.52 -21.19 16.26
C VAL A 88 32.78 -20.07 16.98
N ASN A 89 33.53 -19.00 17.14
CA ASN A 89 33.25 -17.78 17.87
C ASN A 89 31.87 -17.19 17.53
N ASP A 90 31.08 -16.99 18.59
CA ASP A 90 29.91 -16.14 18.59
C ASP A 90 30.39 -14.68 18.50
N SER A 91 30.27 -14.09 17.32
CA SER A 91 30.41 -12.65 17.12
C SER A 91 29.43 -12.26 16.02
N ALA A 92 28.16 -12.19 16.41
CA ALA A 92 27.10 -11.61 15.62
C ALA A 92 27.49 -10.18 15.22
N PRO A 93 27.51 -9.84 13.91
CA PRO A 93 27.62 -8.45 13.50
C PRO A 93 26.27 -7.76 13.73
N THR A 94 26.31 -6.66 14.48
CA THR A 94 25.22 -5.73 14.80
C THR A 94 24.55 -5.20 13.51
N LYS A 95 23.44 -5.83 13.10
CA LYS A 95 22.60 -5.42 11.94
C LYS A 95 21.40 -4.55 12.36
N ASP A 96 21.30 -4.29 13.65
CA ASP A 96 20.24 -3.59 14.36
C ASP A 96 20.34 -2.07 14.22
N ASP A 97 21.55 -1.51 14.18
CA ASP A 97 21.74 -0.05 14.05
C ASP A 97 21.30 0.50 12.69
N SER A 98 21.49 -0.27 11.61
CA SER A 98 21.13 0.18 10.25
C SER A 98 19.60 0.27 10.06
N LEU A 99 18.86 -0.68 10.63
CA LEU A 99 17.41 -0.73 10.57
C LEU A 99 16.78 0.35 11.46
N PHE A 100 17.35 0.59 12.64
CA PHE A 100 16.91 1.66 13.53
C PHE A 100 17.07 3.05 12.90
N ASN A 101 18.23 3.32 12.29
CA ASN A 101 18.48 4.57 11.58
C ASN A 101 17.54 4.78 10.39
N LEU A 102 17.18 3.71 9.65
CA LEU A 102 16.21 3.79 8.57
C LEU A 102 14.81 4.12 9.08
N ILE A 103 14.37 3.47 10.16
CA ILE A 103 13.06 3.74 10.78
C ILE A 103 12.97 5.18 11.29
N LEU A 104 14.03 5.69 11.91
CA LEU A 104 14.10 7.08 12.36
C LEU A 104 14.01 8.06 11.19
N LYS A 105 14.72 7.79 10.09
CA LYS A 105 14.66 8.63 8.89
C LYS A 105 13.25 8.66 8.29
N MET A 106 12.61 7.51 8.13
CA MET A 106 11.24 7.42 7.62
C MET A 106 10.24 8.14 8.52
N LYS A 107 10.40 8.06 9.85
CA LYS A 107 9.56 8.78 10.79
C LYS A 107 9.73 10.29 10.68
N ASN A 108 10.95 10.78 10.52
CA ASN A 108 11.23 12.21 10.36
C ASN A 108 10.67 12.75 9.04
N ASP A 109 10.84 12.01 7.93
CA ASP A 109 10.30 12.40 6.63
C ASP A 109 8.77 12.46 6.66
N LEU A 110 8.12 11.47 7.28
CA LEU A 110 6.66 11.44 7.45
C LEU A 110 6.14 12.61 8.30
N VAL A 111 6.84 12.94 9.39
CA VAL A 111 6.48 14.09 10.24
C VAL A 111 6.68 15.40 9.49
N GLY A 112 7.76 15.52 8.70
CA GLY A 112 8.04 16.67 7.85
C GLY A 112 6.92 16.91 6.83
N SER A 113 6.58 15.91 6.02
CA SER A 113 5.50 16.03 5.03
C SER A 113 4.15 16.36 5.67
N ASN A 114 3.87 15.82 6.86
CA ASN A 114 2.62 16.14 7.58
C ASN A 114 2.58 17.62 8.01
N SER A 115 3.70 18.20 8.43
CA SER A 115 3.77 19.63 8.77
C SER A 115 3.53 20.55 7.57
N GLU A 116 4.04 20.18 6.39
CA GLU A 116 3.84 20.94 5.15
C GLU A 116 2.38 20.87 4.68
N LEU A 117 1.78 19.67 4.73
CA LEU A 117 0.35 19.49 4.44
C LEU A 117 -0.54 20.33 5.38
N LYS A 118 -0.24 20.33 6.68
CA LYS A 118 -0.96 21.15 7.66
C LYS A 118 -0.84 22.65 7.36
N SER A 119 0.34 23.11 6.96
CA SER A 119 0.57 24.51 6.56
C SER A 119 -0.28 24.88 5.34
N MET A 120 -0.32 24.01 4.32
CA MET A 120 -1.14 24.23 3.13
C MET A 120 -2.64 24.29 3.45
N ILE A 121 -3.13 23.41 4.32
CA ILE A 121 -4.54 23.42 4.78
C ILE A 121 -4.86 24.76 5.46
N SER A 122 -4.02 25.20 6.40
CA SER A 122 -4.22 26.48 7.09
C SER A 122 -4.21 27.68 6.14
N ASN A 123 -3.35 27.67 5.12
CA ASN A 123 -3.33 28.71 4.10
C ASN A 123 -4.62 28.72 3.26
N ILE A 124 -5.19 27.56 2.93
CA ILE A 124 -6.45 27.48 2.20
C ILE A 124 -7.60 28.00 3.08
N ASP A 125 -7.66 27.60 4.35
CA ASP A 125 -8.70 28.04 5.29
C ASP A 125 -8.70 29.57 5.42
N SER A 126 -7.53 30.19 5.62
CA SER A 126 -7.44 31.66 5.70
C SER A 126 -7.88 32.39 4.41
N LYS A 127 -7.63 31.79 3.24
CA LYS A 127 -8.11 32.32 1.96
C LYS A 127 -9.62 32.19 1.84
N LEU A 128 -10.19 31.08 2.31
CA LEU A 128 -11.63 30.87 2.34
C LEU A 128 -12.30 31.92 3.23
N ASP A 129 -11.78 32.15 4.44
CA ASP A 129 -12.27 33.17 5.37
C ASP A 129 -12.21 34.57 4.76
N THR A 130 -11.11 34.90 4.08
CA THR A 130 -10.96 36.17 3.38
C THR A 130 -11.97 36.31 2.24
N CYS A 131 -12.21 35.25 1.46
CA CYS A 131 -13.20 35.25 0.40
C CYS A 131 -14.62 35.43 0.93
N LEU A 132 -14.98 34.78 2.04
CA LEU A 132 -16.29 34.92 2.67
C LEU A 132 -16.49 36.35 3.20
N ALA A 133 -15.51 36.92 3.88
CA ALA A 133 -15.58 38.31 4.35
C ALA A 133 -15.74 39.32 3.20
N ASN A 134 -15.04 39.09 2.08
CA ASN A 134 -15.15 39.92 0.88
C ASN A 134 -16.51 39.76 0.18
N TYR A 135 -17.09 38.55 0.20
CA TYR A 135 -18.42 38.31 -0.34
C TYR A 135 -19.48 39.06 0.45
N ASP A 136 -19.46 38.97 1.78
CA ASP A 136 -20.42 39.62 2.67
C ASP A 136 -20.37 41.14 2.54
N THR A 137 -19.16 41.72 2.51
CA THR A 137 -18.96 43.17 2.34
C THR A 137 -19.43 43.66 0.97
N THR A 138 -19.17 42.89 -0.10
CA THR A 138 -19.60 43.25 -1.46
C THR A 138 -21.12 43.15 -1.62
N MET A 139 -21.76 42.13 -1.05
CA MET A 139 -23.22 41.98 -1.07
C MET A 139 -23.91 43.08 -0.28
N LEU A 140 -23.42 43.41 0.92
CA LEU A 140 -23.94 44.52 1.72
C LEU A 140 -23.80 45.86 0.98
N PHE A 141 -22.67 46.11 0.32
CA PHE A 141 -22.47 47.34 -0.44
C PHE A 141 -23.44 47.47 -1.63
N LYS A 142 -23.74 46.36 -2.32
CA LYS A 142 -24.73 46.35 -3.42
C LYS A 142 -26.16 46.55 -2.92
N LEU A 143 -26.52 45.99 -1.76
CA LEU A 143 -27.84 46.16 -1.15
C LEU A 143 -28.07 47.58 -0.63
N VAL A 144 -27.07 48.21 -0.02
CA VAL A 144 -27.18 49.56 0.55
C VAL A 144 -27.20 50.65 -0.53
N ASN A 145 -26.50 50.46 -1.65
CA ASN A 145 -26.38 51.49 -2.69
C ASN A 145 -27.40 51.38 -3.84
N GLY A 146 -28.33 50.42 -3.80
CA GLY A 146 -29.50 50.37 -4.70
C GLY A 146 -29.23 50.30 -6.21
N ARG A 147 -27.98 50.10 -6.66
CA ARG A 147 -27.63 49.93 -8.08
C ARG A 147 -27.44 48.46 -8.39
N PHE A 148 -28.51 47.82 -8.86
CA PHE A 148 -28.44 46.54 -9.56
C PHE A 148 -28.04 46.79 -11.03
N ASP A 149 -26.78 47.14 -11.27
CA ASP A 149 -26.22 46.96 -12.61
C ASP A 149 -25.75 45.49 -12.68
N CYS A 150 -26.63 44.65 -13.21
CA CYS A 150 -26.32 43.27 -13.57
C CYS A 150 -25.47 43.31 -14.85
N PRO A 151 -24.15 43.00 -14.82
CA PRO A 151 -23.44 42.76 -16.05
C PRO A 151 -23.89 41.39 -16.52
N ALA A 152 -24.69 41.38 -17.59
CA ALA A 152 -24.97 40.19 -18.35
C ALA A 152 -23.65 39.42 -18.57
N LEU A 153 -23.66 38.15 -18.21
CA LEU A 153 -22.66 37.17 -18.63
C LEU A 153 -22.63 37.17 -20.17
N LEU A 154 -21.69 37.92 -20.74
CA LEU A 154 -21.24 37.73 -22.10
C LEU A 154 -19.92 36.97 -22.02
N PHE A 155 -20.03 35.67 -22.34
CA PHE A 155 -19.02 34.71 -22.78
C PHE A 155 -17.70 34.59 -21.99
#